data_AF-A0A0N8KHP2-F1
#
_entry.id   AF-A0A0N8KHP2-F1
#
_cell.length_a   1.000
_cell.length_b   1.000
_cell.length_c   1.000
_cell.angle_alpha   90.00
_cell.angle_beta   90.00
_cell.angle_gamma   90.00
#
_symmetry.space_group_name_H-M   'P 1'
#
loop_
_entity.id
_entity.type
_entity.pdbx_description
1 polymer ?
#
loop_
_entity_poly.entity_id
_entity_poly.type
_entity_poly.pdbx_seq_one_letter_code
_entity_poly.pdbx_strand_id
1 'polypeptide(L)'
;GINAFLLVLFAGPFSAPGMLYLGALGIGLGLGLFSVGTLMEAMAIAKSETAGLALGAWGAVQASCAGAGIAIGGLLRDLVAMLVQSGDATASIATRASGYASVYMLEIALLLAGLAALGPLVGPRRNHSPDELDPQGQPFGLREFPT
;
A
#
# COMPACT_ATOMS: atom_id res chain seq x y z
N GLY A 1 -6.90 -3.51 -3.33
CA GLY A 1 -7.27 -2.52 -2.31
C GLY A 1 -8.72 -2.10 -2.43
N ILE A 2 -9.01 -1.10 -3.27
CA ILE A 2 -10.33 -0.43 -3.33
C ILE A 2 -11.50 -1.40 -3.48
N ASN A 3 -11.48 -2.29 -4.48
CA ASN A 3 -12.54 -3.29 -4.67
C ASN A 3 -12.75 -4.20 -3.45
N ALA A 4 -11.67 -4.54 -2.74
CA ALA A 4 -11.73 -5.39 -1.56
C ALA A 4 -12.40 -4.66 -0.37
N PHE A 5 -12.08 -3.37 -0.18
CA PHE A 5 -12.77 -2.53 0.81
C PHE A 5 -14.25 -2.29 0.47
N LEU A 6 -14.59 -2.14 -0.82
CA LEU A 6 -15.99 -2.05 -1.24
C LEU A 6 -16.76 -3.35 -0.92
N LEU A 7 -16.16 -4.53 -1.15
CA LEU A 7 -16.78 -5.80 -0.76
C LEU A 7 -17.05 -5.86 0.75
N VAL A 8 -16.11 -5.43 1.59
CA VAL A 8 -16.29 -5.37 3.04
C VAL A 8 -17.39 -4.38 3.44
N LEU A 9 -17.40 -3.18 2.85
CA LEU A 9 -18.39 -2.14 3.12
C LEU A 9 -19.82 -2.60 2.80
N PHE A 10 -20.00 -3.30 1.67
CA PHE A 10 -21.31 -3.78 1.22
C PHE A 10 -21.74 -5.12 1.84
N ALA A 11 -20.85 -5.85 2.53
CA ALA A 11 -21.20 -7.11 3.18
C ALA A 11 -22.33 -6.98 4.21
N GLY A 12 -22.36 -5.85 4.94
CA GLY A 12 -23.40 -5.52 5.92
C GLY A 12 -24.79 -5.32 5.29
N PRO A 13 -24.96 -4.35 4.38
CA PRO A 13 -26.24 -4.11 3.69
C PRO A 13 -26.81 -5.32 2.96
N PHE A 14 -25.95 -6.16 2.36
CA PHE A 14 -26.40 -7.38 1.67
C PHE A 14 -26.56 -8.60 2.58
N SER A 15 -26.30 -8.48 3.88
CA SER A 15 -26.30 -9.61 4.84
C SER A 15 -25.52 -10.82 4.31
N ALA A 16 -24.37 -10.56 3.66
CA ALA A 16 -23.62 -11.56 2.91
C ALA A 16 -22.20 -11.73 3.49
N PRO A 17 -22.00 -12.64 4.47
CA PRO A 17 -20.69 -12.88 5.09
C PRO A 17 -19.61 -13.30 4.08
N GLY A 18 -19.99 -13.95 2.98
CA GLY A 18 -19.06 -14.29 1.89
C GLY A 18 -18.32 -13.09 1.32
N MET A 19 -18.98 -11.92 1.22
CA MET A 19 -18.35 -10.68 0.74
C MET A 19 -17.29 -10.18 1.73
N LEU A 20 -17.53 -10.34 3.03
CA LEU A 20 -16.55 -10.00 4.07
C LEU A 20 -15.30 -10.86 3.94
N TYR A 21 -15.45 -12.18 3.77
CA TYR A 21 -14.32 -13.09 3.63
C TYR A 21 -13.50 -12.83 2.36
N LEU A 22 -14.18 -12.65 1.22
CA LEU A 22 -13.52 -12.33 -0.05
C LEU A 22 -12.84 -10.95 -0.01
N GLY A 23 -13.49 -9.97 0.62
CA GLY A 23 -12.91 -8.66 0.87
C GLY A 23 -11.67 -8.72 1.76
N ALA A 24 -11.75 -9.40 2.91
CA ALA A 24 -10.61 -9.59 3.81
C ALA A 24 -9.44 -10.32 3.13
N LEU A 25 -9.72 -11.36 2.35
CA LEU A 25 -8.71 -12.06 1.55
C LEU A 25 -8.06 -11.11 0.52
N GLY A 26 -8.87 -10.31 -0.18
CA GLY A 26 -8.37 -9.33 -1.16
C GLY A 26 -7.55 -8.21 -0.52
N ILE A 27 -7.89 -7.78 0.69
CA ILE A 27 -7.10 -6.81 1.46
C ILE A 27 -5.75 -7.43 1.83
N GLY A 28 -5.74 -8.64 2.41
CA GLY A 28 -4.52 -9.35 2.80
C GLY A 28 -3.59 -9.63 1.61
N LEU A 29 -4.14 -10.13 0.50
CA LEU A 29 -3.38 -10.38 -0.73
C LEU A 29 -2.79 -9.08 -1.29
N GLY A 30 -3.57 -8.01 -1.36
CA GLY A 30 -3.10 -6.71 -1.85
C GLY A 30 -2.01 -6.10 -0.97
N LEU A 31 -2.17 -6.18 0.36
CA LEU A 31 -1.17 -5.70 1.31
C LEU A 31 0.13 -6.51 1.20
N GLY A 32 0.04 -7.84 1.07
CA GLY A 32 1.19 -8.71 0.88
C GLY A 32 1.97 -8.39 -0.40
N LEU A 33 1.28 -8.30 -1.54
CA LEU A 33 1.90 -7.95 -2.83
C LEU A 33 2.55 -6.56 -2.80
N PHE A 34 1.91 -5.58 -2.17
CA PHE A 34 2.47 -4.24 -2.03
C PHE A 34 3.69 -4.22 -1.10
N SER A 35 3.62 -4.92 0.04
CA SER A 35 4.72 -5.01 1.00
C SER A 35 5.96 -5.65 0.36
N VAL A 36 5.80 -6.81 -0.28
CA VAL A 36 6.92 -7.49 -0.97
C VAL A 36 7.44 -6.65 -2.13
N GLY A 37 6.56 -6.08 -2.97
CA GLY A 37 6.98 -5.27 -4.12
C GLY A 37 7.77 -4.02 -3.72
N THR A 38 7.32 -3.30 -2.70
CA THR A 38 8.03 -2.10 -2.19
C THR A 38 9.36 -2.46 -1.54
N LEU A 39 9.43 -3.58 -0.83
CA LEU A 39 10.67 -4.08 -0.25
C LEU A 39 11.69 -4.44 -1.35
N MET A 40 11.24 -5.17 -2.38
CA MET A 40 12.09 -5.54 -3.52
C MET A 40 12.64 -4.30 -4.24
N GLU A 41 11.80 -3.29 -4.47
CA GLU A 41 12.25 -2.03 -5.09
C GLU A 41 13.22 -1.26 -4.17
N ALA A 42 12.95 -1.20 -2.86
CA ALA A 42 13.86 -0.58 -1.90
C ALA A 42 15.24 -1.26 -1.90
N MET A 43 15.26 -2.60 -2.02
CA MET A 43 16.50 -3.37 -2.11
C MET A 43 17.19 -3.22 -3.48
N ALA A 44 16.45 -3.01 -4.56
CA ALA A 44 17.01 -2.76 -5.89
C ALA A 44 17.72 -1.39 -5.96
N ILE A 45 17.26 -0.41 -5.19
CA ILE A 45 17.85 0.94 -5.12
C ILE A 45 19.02 1.00 -4.12
N ALA A 46 19.00 0.18 -3.07
CA ALA A 46 20.02 0.19 -2.03
C ALA A 46 21.37 -0.39 -2.52
N LYS A 47 22.48 0.22 -2.09
CA LYS A 47 23.82 -0.38 -2.25
C LYS A 47 24.02 -1.45 -1.18
N SER A 48 24.91 -2.40 -1.42
CA SER A 48 25.19 -3.52 -0.50
C SER A 48 25.50 -3.05 0.94
N GLU A 49 26.25 -1.96 1.09
CA GLU A 49 26.62 -1.38 2.39
C GLU A 49 25.45 -0.68 3.10
N THR A 50 24.43 -0.21 2.37
CA THR A 50 23.29 0.52 2.93
C THR A 50 22.00 -0.30 2.97
N ALA A 51 22.03 -1.57 2.56
CA ALA A 51 20.87 -2.45 2.53
C ALA A 51 20.20 -2.61 3.92
N GLY A 52 20.99 -2.73 4.99
CA GLY A 52 20.48 -2.80 6.36
C GLY A 52 19.75 -1.52 6.82
N LEU A 53 20.26 -0.36 6.42
CA LEU A 53 19.63 0.94 6.70
C LEU A 53 18.32 1.10 5.91
N ALA A 54 18.30 0.67 4.65
CA ALA A 54 17.10 0.69 3.82
C ALA A 54 16.01 -0.24 4.38
N LEU A 55 16.38 -1.44 4.83
CA LEU A 55 15.48 -2.38 5.51
C LEU A 55 14.92 -1.78 6.82
N GLY A 56 15.79 -1.17 7.62
CA GLY A 56 15.39 -0.51 8.87
C GLY A 56 14.41 0.63 8.64
N ALA A 57 14.68 1.50 7.64
CA ALA A 57 13.81 2.61 7.29
C ALA A 57 12.44 2.13 6.76
N TRP A 58 12.43 1.14 5.87
CA TRP A 58 11.19 0.54 5.35
C TRP A 58 10.33 -0.04 6.47
N GLY A 59 10.93 -0.79 7.39
CA GLY A 59 10.23 -1.40 8.52
C GLY A 59 9.71 -0.36 9.53
N ALA A 60 10.51 0.68 9.83
CA ALA A 60 10.13 1.74 10.74
C ALA A 60 8.90 2.51 10.24
N VAL A 61 8.88 2.89 8.95
CA VAL A 61 7.73 3.57 8.34
C VAL A 61 6.49 2.67 8.38
N GLN A 62 6.62 1.38 8.06
CA GLN A 62 5.50 0.44 8.17
C GLN A 62 4.94 0.37 9.59
N ALA A 63 5.79 0.20 10.60
CA ALA A 63 5.36 0.12 11.99
C ALA A 63 4.66 1.41 12.46
N SER A 64 5.21 2.58 12.11
CA SER A 64 4.61 3.88 12.43
C SER A 64 3.28 4.10 11.74
N CYS A 65 3.20 3.84 10.43
CA CYS A 65 1.96 4.00 9.67
C CYS A 65 0.89 2.99 10.10
N ALA A 66 1.26 1.74 10.38
CA ALA A 66 0.32 0.73 10.88
C ALA A 66 -0.24 1.12 12.25
N GLY A 67 0.62 1.54 13.18
CA GLY A 67 0.20 2.02 14.50
C GLY A 67 -0.70 3.25 14.42
N ALA A 68 -0.31 4.24 13.62
CA ALA A 68 -1.12 5.44 13.38
C ALA A 68 -2.48 5.09 12.76
N GLY A 69 -2.51 4.20 11.76
CA GLY A 69 -3.74 3.72 11.13
C GLY A 69 -4.69 3.05 12.13
N ILE A 70 -4.17 2.17 12.99
CA ILE A 70 -4.95 1.52 14.06
C ILE A 70 -5.53 2.57 15.02
N ALA A 71 -4.70 3.52 15.47
CA ALA A 71 -5.14 4.56 16.41
C ALA A 71 -6.21 5.48 15.80
N ILE A 72 -5.98 6.00 14.59
CA ILE A 72 -6.91 6.89 13.89
C ILE A 72 -8.21 6.16 13.54
N GLY A 73 -8.12 4.92 13.04
CA GLY A 73 -9.28 4.11 12.71
C GLY A 73 -10.15 3.79 13.92
N GLY A 74 -9.52 3.43 15.05
CA GLY A 74 -10.21 3.18 16.32
C GLY A 74 -10.93 4.44 16.84
N LEU A 75 -10.21 5.57 16.90
CA LEU A 75 -10.77 6.85 17.34
C LEU A 75 -11.93 7.30 16.45
N LEU A 76 -11.78 7.22 15.12
CA LEU A 76 -12.83 7.60 14.19
C LEU A 76 -14.08 6.73 14.34
N ARG A 77 -13.91 5.41 14.42
CA ARG A 77 -15.00 4.46 14.66
C ARG A 77 -15.76 4.83 15.94
N ASP A 78 -15.03 5.09 17.02
CA ASP A 78 -15.62 5.35 18.34
C ASP A 78 -16.34 6.69 18.39
N LEU A 79 -15.75 7.74 17.80
CA LEU A 79 -16.41 9.06 17.70
C LEU A 79 -17.71 8.98 16.89
N VAL A 80 -17.71 8.29 15.75
CA VAL A 80 -18.92 8.12 14.93
C VAL A 80 -19.97 7.31 15.69
N ALA A 81 -19.56 6.25 16.40
CA ALA A 81 -20.47 5.48 17.24
C ALA A 81 -21.07 6.31 18.39
N MET A 82 -20.32 7.25 18.97
CA MET A 82 -20.84 8.18 19.98
C MET A 82 -21.85 9.18 19.41
N LEU A 83 -21.58 9.73 18.21
CA LEU A 83 -22.47 10.71 17.56
C LEU A 83 -23.81 10.11 17.12
N VAL A 84 -23.84 8.81 16.79
CA VAL A 84 -25.04 8.12 16.29
C VAL A 84 -25.89 7.53 17.44
N GLN A 85 -25.46 7.63 18.70
CA GLN A 85 -26.15 7.05 19.88
C GLN A 85 -27.43 7.80 20.33
N SER A 86 -28.09 8.56 19.46
CA SER A 86 -29.40 9.17 19.75
C SER A 86 -30.54 8.16 19.62
N GLY A 87 -30.77 7.37 20.68
CA GLY A 87 -32.15 7.18 21.18
C GLY A 87 -32.84 5.82 21.14
N ASP A 88 -32.27 4.71 20.62
CA ASP A 88 -32.99 3.41 20.69
C ASP A 88 -32.10 2.15 20.65
N ALA A 89 -32.52 1.06 21.30
CA ALA A 89 -31.71 -0.16 21.43
C ALA A 89 -31.54 -0.95 20.11
N THR A 90 -32.49 -0.84 19.19
CA THR A 90 -32.37 -1.30 17.78
C THR A 90 -31.40 -0.45 16.96
N ALA A 91 -31.06 0.75 17.43
CA ALA A 91 -30.02 1.58 16.82
C ALA A 91 -28.62 0.99 17.05
N SER A 92 -28.38 0.19 18.10
CA SER A 92 -27.06 -0.37 18.46
C SER A 92 -26.31 -1.06 17.30
N ILE A 93 -27.01 -1.90 16.51
CA ILE A 93 -26.38 -2.58 15.36
C ILE A 93 -26.15 -1.62 14.20
N ALA A 94 -27.07 -0.69 13.96
CA ALA A 94 -26.91 0.38 12.96
C ALA A 94 -25.77 1.36 13.34
N THR A 95 -25.58 1.62 14.63
CA THR A 95 -24.50 2.43 15.20
C THR A 95 -23.13 1.75 15.02
N ARG A 96 -23.05 0.42 15.24
CA ARG A 96 -21.80 -0.32 14.98
C ARG A 96 -21.47 -0.36 13.49
N ALA A 97 -22.45 -0.63 12.65
CA ALA A 97 -22.26 -0.66 11.20
C ALA A 97 -21.83 0.70 10.63
N SER A 98 -22.41 1.81 11.12
CA SER A 98 -22.04 3.17 10.69
C SER A 98 -20.63 3.56 11.11
N GLY A 99 -20.18 3.22 12.32
CA GLY A 99 -18.80 3.49 12.77
C GLY A 99 -17.72 2.75 11.95
N TYR A 100 -17.97 1.50 11.56
CA TYR A 100 -17.05 0.78 10.66
C TYR A 100 -17.11 1.28 9.21
N ALA A 101 -18.31 1.63 8.72
CA ALA A 101 -18.47 2.19 7.38
C ALA A 101 -17.67 3.48 7.16
N SER A 102 -17.62 4.37 8.16
CA SER A 102 -16.80 5.59 8.07
C SER A 102 -15.30 5.30 7.98
N VAL A 103 -14.81 4.28 8.70
CA VAL A 103 -13.41 3.87 8.61
C VAL A 103 -13.09 3.32 7.22
N TYR A 104 -13.95 2.45 6.68
CA TYR A 104 -13.74 1.90 5.33
C TYR A 104 -13.78 2.97 4.24
N MET A 105 -14.65 3.98 4.36
CA MET A 105 -14.65 5.11 3.43
C MET A 105 -13.36 5.92 3.50
N LEU A 106 -12.85 6.18 4.72
CA LEU A 106 -11.56 6.84 4.90
C LEU A 106 -10.43 6.03 4.27
N GLU A 107 -10.39 4.71 4.50
CA GLU A 107 -9.36 3.83 3.92
C GLU A 107 -9.42 3.80 2.39
N ILE A 108 -10.61 3.79 1.79
CA ILE A 108 -10.76 3.92 0.34
C ILE A 108 -10.18 5.24 -0.15
N ALA A 109 -10.45 6.36 0.53
CA ALA A 109 -9.89 7.66 0.18
C ALA A 109 -8.36 7.68 0.30
N LEU A 110 -7.80 7.08 1.35
CA LEU A 110 -6.35 6.95 1.54
C LEU A 110 -5.70 6.05 0.49
N LEU A 111 -6.35 4.96 0.07
CA LEU A 111 -5.87 4.10 -1.01
C LEU A 111 -5.85 4.85 -2.36
N LEU A 112 -6.86 5.68 -2.63
CA LEU A 112 -6.90 6.53 -3.80
C LEU A 112 -5.78 7.58 -3.77
N ALA A 113 -5.56 8.23 -2.61
CA ALA A 113 -4.46 9.16 -2.41
C ALA A 113 -3.09 8.49 -2.61
N GLY A 114 -2.92 7.27 -2.06
CA GLY A 114 -1.71 6.47 -2.26
C GLY A 114 -1.48 6.10 -3.72
N LEU A 115 -2.54 5.72 -4.45
CA LEU A 115 -2.44 5.45 -5.89
C LEU A 115 -2.08 6.71 -6.69
N ALA A 116 -2.63 7.87 -6.34
CA ALA A 116 -2.28 9.14 -6.97
C ALA A 116 -0.82 9.53 -6.71
N ALA A 117 -0.28 9.24 -5.51
CA ALA A 117 1.12 9.47 -5.19
C ALA A 117 2.06 8.48 -5.88
N LEU A 118 1.65 7.21 -6.02
CA LEU A 118 2.43 6.18 -6.72
C LEU A 118 2.40 6.36 -8.24
N GLY A 119 1.30 6.84 -8.82
CA GLY A 119 1.11 6.95 -10.27
C GLY A 119 2.31 7.56 -11.03
N PRO A 120 2.83 8.73 -10.62
CA PRO A 120 4.02 9.33 -11.22
C PRO A 120 5.30 8.51 -11.07
N LEU A 121 5.43 7.73 -10.00
CA LEU A 121 6.62 6.92 -9.70
C LEU A 121 6.71 5.66 -10.59
N VAL A 122 5.57 5.16 -11.09
CA VAL A 122 5.51 3.98 -11.98
C VAL A 122 5.60 4.36 -13.48
N GLY A 123 5.80 5.64 -13.79
CA GLY A 123 5.92 6.12 -15.17
C GLY A 123 7.05 5.41 -15.94
N PRO A 124 6.94 5.25 -17.27
CA PRO A 124 7.99 4.60 -18.05
C PRO A 124 9.32 5.33 -17.80
N ARG A 125 10.28 4.62 -17.18
CA ARG A 125 11.70 4.98 -17.31
C ARG A 125 11.94 5.06 -18.82
N ARG A 126 11.96 6.27 -19.37
CA ARG A 126 12.63 6.52 -20.64
C ARG A 126 14.01 5.92 -20.45
N ASN A 127 14.24 4.81 -21.15
CA ASN A 127 15.50 4.10 -21.24
C ASN A 127 16.62 5.13 -21.09
N HIS A 128 17.30 5.12 -19.94
CA HIS A 128 18.59 5.78 -19.88
C HIS A 128 19.41 4.96 -20.87
N SER A 129 19.72 5.56 -22.02
CA SER A 129 20.62 4.96 -22.99
C SER A 129 21.82 4.43 -22.21
N PRO A 130 22.18 3.14 -22.33
CA PRO A 130 23.48 2.66 -21.86
C PRO A 130 24.51 3.19 -22.86
N ASP A 131 24.72 4.50 -22.86
CA ASP A 131 25.61 5.17 -23.80
C ASP A 131 26.18 6.40 -23.13
N GLU A 132 26.98 6.17 -22.09
CA GLU A 132 28.19 6.95 -21.83
C GLU A 132 29.03 6.27 -20.73
N LEU A 133 30.18 5.73 -21.19
CA LEU A 133 31.45 5.63 -20.46
C LEU A 133 31.70 4.38 -19.60
N ASP A 134 31.84 3.23 -20.25
CA ASP A 134 33.01 2.38 -19.98
C ASP A 134 34.12 2.73 -21.00
N PRO A 135 35.17 3.48 -20.62
CA PRO A 135 36.32 3.74 -21.49
C PRO A 135 37.24 2.51 -21.71
N GLN A 136 36.99 1.37 -21.05
CA GLN A 136 37.91 0.23 -21.04
C GLN A 136 37.36 -1.06 -21.68
N GLY A 137 36.13 -1.03 -22.18
CA GLY A 137 35.48 -2.16 -22.85
C GLY A 137 35.59 -2.16 -24.38
N GLN A 138 36.61 -1.54 -24.98
CA GLN A 138 36.82 -1.71 -26.43
C GLN A 138 37.13 -3.19 -26.70
N PRO A 139 36.40 -3.89 -27.58
CA PRO A 139 36.81 -5.21 -28.02
C PRO A 139 38.18 -5.05 -28.70
N PHE A 140 39.20 -5.70 -28.12
CA PHE A 140 40.57 -5.72 -28.63
C PHE A 140 40.59 -5.82 -30.16
N GLY A 141 40.95 -4.73 -30.81
CA GLY A 141 41.02 -4.64 -32.25
C GLY A 141 42.18 -5.48 -32.74
N LEU A 142 41.91 -6.51 -33.55
CA LEU A 142 42.91 -7.31 -34.28
C LEU A 142 43.72 -6.50 -35.33
N ARG A 143 43.81 -5.18 -35.17
CA ARG A 143 44.52 -4.24 -36.04
C ARG A 143 45.78 -3.63 -35.40
N GLU A 144 46.17 -4.07 -34.20
CA GLU A 144 47.42 -3.66 -33.56
C GLU A 144 48.62 -4.57 -33.89
N PHE A 145 48.50 -5.50 -34.84
CA PHE A 145 49.66 -6.26 -35.30
C PHE A 145 50.53 -5.41 -36.25
N PRO A 146 51.81 -5.16 -35.91
CA PRO A 146 52.72 -4.43 -36.78
C PRO A 146 53.10 -5.30 -37.98
N THR A 147 53.08 -4.69 -39.18
CA THR A 147 53.87 -5.15 -40.34
C THR A 147 55.22 -4.45 -40.35
#